data_AF-G6XHH2-F1
#
_entry.id   AF-G6XHH2-F1
#
_cell.length_a   1.000
_cell.length_b   1.000
_cell.length_c   1.000
_cell.angle_alpha   90.00
_cell.angle_beta   90.00
_cell.angle_gamma   90.00
#
_symmetry.space_group_name_H-M   'P 1'
#
loop_
_entity.id
_entity.type
_entity.pdbx_description
1 polymer ?
#
loop_
_entity_poly.entity_id
_entity_poly.type
_entity_poly.pdbx_seq_one_letter_code
_entity_poly.pdbx_strand_id
1 'polypeptide(L)'
;MGKALAGLVLGATASIGLMGVAGLLFHADAAVKTPAALILRWLPGPIWGLILAFSFLFPSALRAWLGLASANIVIWGVFFFLRGVMA
;
A
#
# COMPACT_ATOMS: atom_id res chain seq x y z
N MET A 1 19.76 -7.59 6.70
CA MET A 1 18.50 -8.38 6.56
C MET A 1 17.27 -7.67 7.12
N GLY A 2 17.32 -7.05 8.31
CA GLY A 2 16.13 -6.42 8.92
C GLY A 2 15.39 -5.34 8.10
N LYS A 3 16.10 -4.56 7.27
CA LYS A 3 15.49 -3.57 6.35
C LYS A 3 14.66 -4.21 5.24
N ALA A 4 15.16 -5.31 4.67
CA ALA A 4 14.48 -6.04 3.61
C ALA A 4 13.19 -6.68 4.14
N LEU A 5 13.21 -7.24 5.36
CA LEU A 5 12.02 -7.76 6.03
C LEU A 5 10.98 -6.66 6.32
N ALA A 6 11.43 -5.47 6.72
CA ALA A 6 10.55 -4.31 6.88
C ALA A 6 9.82 -3.97 5.57
N GLY A 7 10.57 -3.84 4.47
CA GLY A 7 10.02 -3.56 3.15
C GLY A 7 9.13 -4.68 2.62
N LEU A 8 9.49 -5.93 2.88
CA LEU A 8 8.70 -7.08 2.48
C LEU A 8 7.32 -7.08 3.15
N VAL A 9 7.30 -7.02 4.49
CA VAL A 9 6.07 -7.16 5.29
C VAL A 9 5.25 -5.87 5.30
N LEU A 10 5.86 -4.75 5.69
CA LEU A 10 5.16 -3.47 5.78
C LEU A 10 4.91 -2.88 4.40
N GLY A 11 5.79 -3.12 3.43
CA GLY A 11 5.52 -2.71 2.05
C GLY A 11 4.36 -3.49 1.44
N ALA A 12 4.23 -4.80 1.70
CA ALA A 12 3.10 -5.58 1.17
C ALA A 12 1.77 -5.06 1.75
N THR A 13 1.76 -4.80 3.05
CA THR A 13 0.59 -4.26 3.76
C THR A 13 0.23 -2.85 3.26
N ALA A 14 1.23 -2.00 3.00
CA ALA A 14 1.02 -0.67 2.46
C ALA A 14 0.48 -0.71 1.03
N SER A 15 1.01 -1.59 0.17
CA SER A 15 0.50 -1.78 -1.19
C SER A 15 -0.96 -2.22 -1.19
N ILE A 16 -1.34 -3.17 -0.32
CA ILE A 16 -2.74 -3.60 -0.19
C ILE A 16 -3.63 -2.44 0.26
N GLY A 17 -3.22 -1.69 1.28
CA GLY A 17 -3.97 -0.52 1.76
C GLY A 17 -4.16 0.55 0.67
N LEU A 18 -3.12 0.84 -0.11
CA LEU A 18 -3.18 1.77 -1.24
C LEU A 18 -4.17 1.31 -2.32
N MET A 19 -4.18 0.01 -2.62
CA MET A 19 -5.15 -0.55 -3.57
C MET A 19 -6.57 -0.54 -3.02
N GLY A 20 -6.76 -0.73 -1.72
CA GLY A 20 -8.05 -0.57 -1.06
C GLY A 20 -8.56 0.87 -1.17
N VAL A 21 -7.73 1.87 -0.89
CA VAL A 21 -8.06 3.30 -1.05
C VAL A 21 -8.42 3.61 -2.50
N ALA A 22 -7.58 3.16 -3.44
CA ALA A 22 -7.82 3.40 -4.86
C ALA A 22 -9.11 2.70 -5.34
N GLY A 23 -9.38 1.48 -4.90
CA GLY A 23 -10.60 0.75 -5.22
C GLY A 23 -11.87 1.49 -4.78
N LEU A 24 -11.85 2.07 -3.57
CA LEU A 24 -12.95 2.91 -3.08
C LEU A 24 -13.14 4.17 -3.94
N LEU A 25 -12.05 4.88 -4.24
CA LEU A 25 -12.11 6.13 -5.02
C LEU A 25 -12.58 5.90 -6.47
N PHE A 26 -12.13 4.82 -7.10
CA PHE A 26 -12.48 4.51 -8.49
C PHE A 26 -13.81 3.77 -8.64
N HIS A 27 -14.54 3.50 -7.55
CA HIS A 27 -15.73 2.64 -7.54
C HIS A 27 -15.46 1.34 -8.32
N ALA A 28 -14.24 0.80 -8.15
CA ALA A 28 -13.78 -0.31 -8.95
C ALA A 28 -14.48 -1.58 -8.45
N ASP A 29 -15.49 -2.00 -9.20
CA ASP A 29 -16.21 -3.23 -8.93
C ASP A 29 -15.26 -4.44 -9.06
N ALA A 30 -15.41 -5.43 -8.17
CA ALA A 30 -14.60 -6.66 -8.22
C ALA A 30 -14.84 -7.43 -9.54
N ALA A 31 -15.96 -7.15 -10.20
CA ALA A 31 -16.17 -7.50 -11.59
C ALA A 31 -15.19 -6.70 -12.47
N VAL A 32 -14.08 -7.34 -12.84
CA VAL A 32 -12.99 -6.86 -13.72
C VAL A 32 -13.49 -6.51 -15.14
N LYS A 33 -14.43 -5.57 -15.23
CA LYS A 33 -15.14 -5.16 -16.45
C LYS A 33 -14.76 -3.75 -16.86
N THR A 34 -14.16 -2.97 -15.96
CA THR A 34 -13.71 -1.61 -16.23
C THR A 34 -12.19 -1.57 -16.46
N PRO A 35 -11.69 -0.71 -17.37
CA PRO A 35 -10.25 -0.52 -17.59
C PRO A 35 -9.49 -0.16 -16.31
N ALA A 36 -10.13 0.59 -15.40
CA ALA A 36 -9.59 0.95 -14.10
C ALA A 36 -9.30 -0.29 -13.22
N ALA A 37 -10.21 -1.26 -13.18
CA ALA A 37 -10.03 -2.50 -12.41
C ALA A 37 -8.88 -3.37 -12.95
N LEU A 38 -8.66 -3.37 -14.27
CA LEU A 38 -7.52 -4.06 -14.88
C LEU A 38 -6.19 -3.39 -14.50
N ILE A 39 -6.11 -2.07 -14.52
CA ILE A 39 -4.89 -1.33 -14.13
C ILE A 39 -4.59 -1.56 -12.64
N LEU A 40 -5.61 -1.48 -11.77
CA LEU A 40 -5.52 -1.72 -10.33
C LEU A 40 -5.03 -3.13 -9.98
N ARG A 41 -5.23 -4.12 -10.87
CA ARG A 41 -4.74 -5.48 -10.68
C ARG A 41 -3.22 -5.62 -10.82
N TRP A 42 -2.60 -4.83 -11.71
CA TRP A 42 -1.17 -4.96 -12.03
C TRP A 42 -0.30 -3.96 -11.27
N LEU A 43 -0.87 -2.87 -10.78
CA LEU A 43 -0.20 -1.86 -9.95
C LEU A 43 0.36 -2.32 -8.59
N PRO A 44 -0.21 -3.33 -7.87
CA PRO A 44 0.25 -3.66 -6.53
C PRO A 44 1.69 -4.18 -6.51
N GLY A 45 2.10 -4.96 -7.52
CA GLY A 45 3.44 -5.52 -7.66
C GLY A 45 4.53 -4.45 -7.81
N PRO A 46 4.43 -3.54 -8.80
CA PRO A 46 5.34 -2.41 -8.96
C PRO A 46 5.39 -1.49 -7.74
N ILE A 47 4.23 -1.18 -7.12
CA ILE A 47 4.17 -0.35 -5.91
C ILE A 47 4.89 -1.04 -4.75
N TRP A 48 4.68 -2.35 -4.59
CA TRP A 48 5.37 -3.12 -3.56
C TRP A 48 6.89 -3.14 -3.77
N GLY A 49 7.34 -3.37 -5.01
CA GLY A 49 8.76 -3.33 -5.36
C GLY A 49 9.39 -1.96 -5.09
N LEU A 50 8.68 -0.86 -5.39
CA LEU A 50 9.12 0.50 -5.07
C LEU A 50 9.24 0.72 -3.56
N ILE A 51 8.24 0.33 -2.77
CA ILE A 51 8.27 0.50 -1.30
C ILE A 51 9.41 -0.34 -0.68
N LEU A 52 9.64 -1.54 -1.21
CA LEU A 52 10.76 -2.39 -0.81
C LEU A 52 12.10 -1.71 -1.13
N ALA A 53 12.26 -1.12 -2.33
CA ALA A 53 13.44 -0.35 -2.68
C ALA A 53 13.63 0.89 -1.77
N PHE A 54 12.55 1.61 -1.46
CA PHE A 54 12.55 2.74 -0.51
C PHE A 54 13.00 2.33 0.89
N SER A 55 12.76 1.08 1.30
CA SER A 55 13.19 0.56 2.59
C SER A 55 14.72 0.53 2.74
N PHE A 56 15.46 0.46 1.64
CA PHE A 56 16.93 0.54 1.63
C PHE A 56 17.46 1.96 1.73
N LEU A 57 16.63 2.98 1.45
CA LEU A 57 17.01 4.40 1.57
C LEU A 57 17.18 4.82 3.04
N PHE A 58 16.58 4.08 3.97
CA PHE A 58 16.68 4.40 5.39
C PHE A 58 18.06 4.05 5.97
N PRO A 59 18.63 4.91 6.85
CA PRO A 59 19.95 4.68 7.44
C PRO A 59 20.00 3.43 8.31
N SER A 60 18.92 3.10 9.04
CA SER A 60 18.86 1.97 9.98
C SER A 60 17.62 1.10 9.77
N ALA A 61 17.70 -0.17 10.19
CA ALA A 61 16.56 -1.10 10.11
C ALA A 61 15.38 -0.61 10.95
N LEU A 62 15.64 -0.09 12.15
CA LEU A 62 14.61 0.45 13.02
C LEU A 62 13.89 1.66 12.39
N ARG A 63 14.63 2.57 11.73
CA ARG A 63 14.03 3.71 11.02
C ARG A 63 13.17 3.27 9.83
N ALA A 64 13.59 2.22 9.10
CA ALA A 64 12.78 1.65 8.02
C ALA A 64 11.46 1.08 8.57
N TRP A 65 11.52 0.31 9.66
CA TRP A 65 10.34 -0.23 10.32
C TRP A 65 9.40 0.88 10.80
N LEU A 66 9.91 1.88 11.52
CA LEU A 66 9.09 2.99 12.02
C LEU A 66 8.48 3.81 10.89
N GLY A 67 9.26 4.15 9.85
CA GLY A 67 8.77 4.94 8.72
C GLY A 67 7.70 4.20 7.91
N LEU A 68 7.91 2.92 7.63
CA LEU A 68 6.93 2.10 6.91
C LEU A 68 5.69 1.80 7.77
N ALA A 69 5.85 1.63 9.09
CA ALA A 69 4.73 1.45 10.00
C ALA A 69 3.89 2.73 10.09
N SER A 70 4.51 3.91 10.20
CA SER A 70 3.78 5.18 10.15
C SER A 70 3.05 5.38 8.83
N ALA A 71 3.68 5.04 7.71
CA ALA A 71 3.03 5.11 6.40
C ALA A 71 1.82 4.16 6.32
N ASN A 72 1.95 2.93 6.85
CA ASN A 72 0.82 2.00 6.93
C ASN A 72 -0.33 2.57 7.77
N ILE A 73 -0.05 3.13 8.94
CA ILE A 73 -1.08 3.73 9.80
C ILE A 73 -1.84 4.83 9.04
N VAL A 74 -1.12 5.69 8.32
CA VAL A 74 -1.76 6.75 7.52
C VAL A 74 -2.60 6.17 6.39
N ILE A 75 -2.08 5.22 5.61
CA ILE A 75 -2.79 4.61 4.47
C ILE A 75 -4.07 3.92 4.95
N TRP A 76 -3.98 3.10 6.00
CA TRP A 76 -5.12 2.39 6.56
C TRP A 76 -6.10 3.34 7.25
N GLY A 77 -5.62 4.39 7.92
CA GLY A 77 -6.45 5.44 8.48
C GLY A 77 -7.30 6.13 7.40
N VAL A 78 -6.67 6.50 6.28
CA VAL A 78 -7.37 7.06 5.12
C VAL A 78 -8.37 6.05 4.54
N PHE A 79 -7.98 4.78 4.40
CA PHE A 79 -8.89 3.74 3.92
C PHE A 79 -10.15 3.62 4.79
N PHE A 80 -9.99 3.48 6.10
CA PHE A 80 -11.14 3.35 7.02
C PHE A 80 -11.98 4.62 7.06
N PHE A 81 -11.35 5.80 7.01
CA PHE A 81 -12.07 7.06 6.94
C PHE A 81 -12.91 7.16 5.66
N LEU A 82 -12.30 6.93 4.50
CA LEU A 82 -12.98 6.94 3.21
C LEU A 82 -14.08 5.89 3.14
N ARG A 83 -13.81 4.68 3.65
CA ARG A 83 -14.80 3.61 3.75
C ARG A 83 -15.98 4.01 4.64
N GLY A 84 -15.74 4.70 5.75
CA GLY A 84 -16.81 5.15 6.64
C GLY A 84 -17.63 6.31 6.07
N VAL A 85 -17.03 7.18 5.25
CA VAL A 85 -17.72 8.30 4.60
C VAL A 85 -18.47 7.86 3.33
N MET A 86 -17.97 6.85 2.62
CA MET A 86 -18.57 6.34 1.38
C MET A 86 -19.44 5.08 1.57
N ALA A 87 -19.56 4.57 2.80
CA ALA A 87 -20.50 3.50 3.17
C ALA A 87 -21.89 4.07 3.48
#